data_AF-A0A8J9V2X0-F1
#
_entry.id   AF-A0A8J9V2X0-F1
#
_cell.length_a   1.000
_cell.length_b   1.000
_cell.length_c   1.000
_cell.angle_alpha   90.00
_cell.angle_beta   90.00
_cell.angle_gamma   90.00
#
_symmetry.space_group_name_H-M   'P 1'
#
loop_
_entity.id
_entity.type
_entity.pdbx_description
1 polymer ?
#
loop_
_entity_poly.entity_id
_entity_poly.type
_entity_poly.pdbx_seq_one_letter_code
_entity_poly.pdbx_strand_id
1 'polypeptide(L)'
;MPQARRKTPFSGKAKKQQLQAKKQNKTLLMPTSSGSNPYDIMTVNYQSNRQRGRGEANRYALKFYRETEEELKLKKEDALKSLNPVTEKEMEIDPTDFFPVEITFPKRPPWDFSMTPAQLDAQEQKYFREYIDRLQKSEHWKEMSYFELNLETWRQLWRVLEMCDILLLIVDVRFAGMMFPPSLYEYVVNDQKKNMILVLNKIDLVPASVVAGWKEYLTTKCPGLRVVYFTSCPGYNLMGGSSDKAGLQVRRRKGRQRMCAEGATKILEACKDIVNSEVDLTSWERKIKEETDVEFDDDETEVGETILEKADTTFYRHERYKNGILTIGCVGQPNVGKSSLMNAIMGKKVVSVSRTPGHTKHFQTIFLTPQVRLCDCPGLVFPSKVPRSIQILMGSYPIAQLREPYTTIRYLAERLDLPRLLRIDHPENDDTWSPRDICDGWAKKRGYLTAKSARLDTYRAANSLLRMALDGKICLWLRPPNFTEEREKYEKCDEIKYVKWVQALTESDEALTPSDSGNERSDSDESSSDETDEDEHTKIANKFAALAND
;
A
#
# COMPACT_ATOMS: atom_id res chain seq x y z
N MET A 1 -28.51 -41.55 33.35
CA MET A 1 -28.40 -40.52 32.27
C MET A 1 -29.77 -39.90 32.03
N PRO A 2 -30.03 -38.64 32.38
CA PRO A 2 -31.23 -37.93 31.94
C PRO A 2 -31.02 -37.33 30.54
N GLN A 3 -31.96 -37.61 29.64
CA GLN A 3 -31.95 -37.17 28.24
C GLN A 3 -32.01 -35.63 28.13
N ALA A 4 -31.13 -35.08 27.29
CA ALA A 4 -31.03 -33.65 27.02
C ALA A 4 -32.33 -33.09 26.41
N ARG A 5 -32.89 -32.07 27.06
CA ARG A 5 -34.00 -31.25 26.55
C ARG A 5 -33.65 -30.68 25.16
N ARG A 6 -34.45 -31.00 24.14
CA ARG A 6 -34.42 -30.34 22.81
C ARG A 6 -34.60 -28.83 22.99
N LYS A 7 -33.69 -28.04 22.40
CA LYS A 7 -33.79 -26.57 22.33
C LYS A 7 -35.10 -26.18 21.66
N THR A 8 -35.89 -25.35 22.33
CA THR A 8 -37.14 -24.79 21.81
C THR A 8 -36.85 -23.91 20.58
N PRO A 9 -37.56 -24.09 19.45
CA PRO A 9 -37.39 -23.24 18.29
C PRO A 9 -37.88 -21.83 18.60
N PHE A 10 -37.09 -20.81 18.22
CA PHE A 10 -37.44 -19.40 18.37
C PHE A 10 -38.82 -19.11 17.75
N SER A 11 -39.70 -18.47 18.52
CA SER A 11 -40.97 -17.94 18.02
C SER A 11 -40.73 -17.09 16.76
N GLY A 12 -41.54 -17.31 15.71
CA GLY A 12 -41.44 -16.56 14.45
C GLY A 12 -41.49 -15.04 14.64
N LYS A 13 -42.14 -14.57 15.72
CA LYS A 13 -42.21 -13.16 16.11
C LYS A 13 -40.87 -12.64 16.62
N ALA A 14 -40.16 -13.42 17.45
CA ALA A 14 -38.82 -13.10 17.93
C ALA A 14 -37.77 -13.16 16.80
N LYS A 15 -37.90 -14.11 15.87
CA LYS A 15 -37.05 -14.19 14.67
C LYS A 15 -37.27 -13.00 13.74
N LYS A 16 -38.52 -12.54 13.58
CA LYS A 16 -38.88 -11.35 12.79
C LYS A 16 -38.37 -10.06 13.44
N GLN A 17 -38.47 -9.93 14.77
CA GLN A 17 -37.89 -8.81 15.52
C GLN A 17 -36.36 -8.82 15.46
N GLN A 18 -35.71 -9.98 15.60
CA GLN A 18 -34.25 -10.09 15.48
C GLN A 18 -33.78 -9.77 14.05
N LEU A 19 -34.55 -10.12 13.02
CA LEU A 19 -34.29 -9.73 11.63
C LEU A 19 -34.56 -8.23 11.38
N GLN A 20 -35.56 -7.64 12.02
CA GLN A 20 -35.84 -6.20 11.95
C GLN A 20 -34.75 -5.39 12.67
N ALA A 21 -34.33 -5.81 13.87
CA ALA A 21 -33.20 -5.22 14.60
C ALA A 21 -31.89 -5.40 13.82
N LYS A 22 -31.65 -6.57 13.19
CA LYS A 22 -30.53 -6.77 12.27
C LYS A 22 -30.63 -5.91 11.00
N LYS A 23 -31.82 -5.58 10.50
CA LYS A 23 -32.01 -4.68 9.34
C LYS A 23 -31.82 -3.21 9.72
N GLN A 24 -32.28 -2.79 10.90
CA GLN A 24 -32.04 -1.46 11.46
C GLN A 24 -30.56 -1.24 11.80
N ASN A 25 -29.87 -2.24 12.35
CA ASN A 25 -28.45 -2.16 12.68
C ASN A 25 -27.51 -2.36 11.47
N LYS A 26 -27.94 -3.06 10.41
CA LYS A 26 -27.10 -3.27 9.20
C LYS A 26 -27.02 -2.07 8.26
N THR A 27 -27.77 -0.99 8.51
CA THR A 27 -28.01 0.01 7.45
C THR A 27 -28.32 1.39 8.01
N LEU A 28 -27.45 1.94 8.85
CA LEU A 28 -27.55 3.36 9.26
C LEU A 28 -26.74 4.32 8.37
N LEU A 29 -26.07 3.81 7.33
CA LEU A 29 -25.36 4.60 6.30
C LEU A 29 -25.84 4.30 4.86
N MET A 30 -26.99 3.64 4.68
CA MET A 30 -27.65 3.35 3.38
C MET A 30 -29.19 3.28 3.60
N PRO A 31 -30.02 3.53 2.56
CA PRO A 31 -31.19 4.41 2.65
C PRO A 31 -32.45 3.80 3.27
N THR A 32 -33.22 4.63 3.98
CA THR A 32 -34.68 4.55 3.99
C THR A 32 -35.20 5.28 2.75
N SER A 33 -36.17 4.71 2.04
CA SER A 33 -36.65 5.09 0.70
C SER A 33 -37.37 6.46 0.58
N SER A 34 -36.98 7.44 1.37
CA SER A 34 -37.59 8.78 1.38
C SER A 34 -36.67 9.73 2.15
N GLY A 35 -35.77 10.41 1.43
CA GLY A 35 -34.89 11.43 2.01
C GLY A 35 -33.64 11.63 1.16
N SER A 36 -33.37 12.87 0.79
CA SER A 36 -32.12 13.32 0.17
C SER A 36 -30.91 12.87 1.02
N ASN A 37 -29.88 12.33 0.35
CA ASN A 37 -28.62 11.93 0.99
C ASN A 37 -27.98 13.14 1.70
N PRO A 38 -27.58 13.05 2.99
CA PRO A 38 -26.63 13.98 3.57
C PRO A 38 -25.18 13.70 3.10
N TYR A 39 -24.92 12.48 2.61
CA TYR A 39 -23.58 11.98 2.30
C TYR A 39 -23.52 11.39 0.89
N ASP A 40 -22.76 12.02 0.00
CA ASP A 40 -22.51 11.47 -1.34
C ASP A 40 -21.29 10.52 -1.25
N ILE A 41 -21.56 9.24 -0.92
CA ILE A 41 -20.54 8.21 -0.69
C ILE A 41 -20.51 7.25 -1.89
N MET A 42 -19.32 7.07 -2.47
CA MET A 42 -19.03 6.05 -3.47
C MET A 42 -18.48 4.80 -2.78
N THR A 43 -19.09 3.65 -3.05
CA THR A 43 -18.56 2.34 -2.62
C THR A 43 -17.69 1.76 -3.74
N VAL A 44 -16.44 1.50 -3.40
CA VAL A 44 -15.40 1.04 -4.31
C VAL A 44 -15.21 -0.48 -4.17
N ASN A 45 -14.96 -1.16 -5.29
CA ASN A 45 -14.86 -2.62 -5.39
C ASN A 45 -16.16 -3.36 -5.01
N TYR A 46 -17.31 -2.73 -5.22
CA TYR A 46 -18.60 -3.36 -5.01
C TYR A 46 -18.83 -4.50 -6.01
N GLN A 47 -19.08 -5.70 -5.51
CA GLN A 47 -19.45 -6.85 -6.34
C GLN A 47 -20.98 -6.92 -6.47
N SER A 48 -21.49 -6.86 -7.71
CA SER A 48 -22.92 -7.02 -7.98
C SER A 48 -23.33 -8.46 -7.66
N ASN A 49 -24.17 -8.63 -6.63
CA ASN A 49 -24.55 -9.93 -6.10
C ASN A 49 -25.49 -10.66 -7.08
N ARG A 50 -24.96 -11.43 -8.04
CA ARG A 50 -25.78 -12.24 -8.98
C ARG A 50 -26.30 -13.54 -8.38
N GLN A 51 -25.85 -13.95 -7.18
CA GLN A 51 -26.36 -15.16 -6.52
C GLN A 51 -26.83 -14.84 -5.09
N ARG A 52 -28.15 -14.90 -4.89
CA ARG A 52 -28.77 -14.87 -3.57
C ARG A 52 -28.35 -16.12 -2.79
N GLY A 53 -27.35 -15.97 -1.94
CA GLY A 53 -27.13 -16.88 -0.82
C GLY A 53 -25.73 -17.49 -0.71
N ARG A 54 -24.76 -16.69 -0.26
CA ARG A 54 -23.73 -17.04 0.74
C ARG A 54 -22.69 -15.90 0.77
N GLY A 55 -22.56 -15.24 1.92
CA GLY A 55 -21.49 -14.28 2.21
C GLY A 55 -21.82 -12.80 2.00
N GLU A 56 -21.47 -11.96 2.98
CA GLU A 56 -21.49 -10.50 2.86
C GLU A 56 -20.23 -10.02 2.11
N ALA A 57 -20.13 -10.34 0.82
CA ALA A 57 -18.95 -10.08 -0.01
C ALA A 57 -18.50 -8.60 -0.04
N ASN A 58 -19.46 -7.69 0.19
CA ASN A 58 -19.26 -6.24 0.18
C ASN A 58 -19.12 -5.64 1.59
N ARG A 59 -19.04 -6.45 2.67
CA ARG A 59 -18.92 -5.94 4.05
C ARG A 59 -17.69 -5.04 4.22
N TYR A 60 -16.60 -5.34 3.52
CA TYR A 60 -15.31 -4.63 3.61
C TYR A 60 -15.00 -3.82 2.34
N ALA A 61 -16.04 -3.47 1.56
CA ALA A 61 -15.84 -2.59 0.42
C ALA A 61 -15.42 -1.20 0.93
N LEU A 62 -14.42 -0.60 0.27
CA LEU A 62 -13.91 0.72 0.58
C LEU A 62 -15.01 1.76 0.28
N LYS A 63 -15.13 2.78 1.12
CA LYS A 63 -16.13 3.84 0.96
C LYS A 63 -15.46 5.20 0.99
N PHE A 64 -15.68 5.99 -0.05
CA PHE A 64 -15.06 7.29 -0.26
C PHE A 64 -16.09 8.36 -0.62
N TYR A 65 -15.71 9.64 -0.49
CA TYR A 65 -16.54 10.74 -0.95
C TYR A 65 -16.69 10.73 -2.49
N ARG A 66 -17.87 11.09 -2.99
CA ARG A 66 -18.15 11.20 -4.43
C ARG A 66 -18.00 12.65 -4.90
N GLU A 67 -17.16 12.86 -5.90
CA GLU A 67 -16.99 14.17 -6.55
C GLU A 67 -18.22 14.54 -7.39
N THR A 68 -18.55 15.83 -7.37
CA THR A 68 -19.66 16.38 -8.14
C THR A 68 -19.31 16.46 -9.63
N GLU A 69 -20.33 16.51 -10.50
CA GLU A 69 -20.08 16.64 -11.95
C GLU A 69 -19.41 17.98 -12.32
N GLU A 70 -19.67 19.03 -11.55
CA GLU A 70 -19.09 20.36 -11.76
C GLU A 70 -17.58 20.36 -11.47
N GLU A 71 -17.16 19.78 -10.35
CA GLU A 71 -15.74 19.58 -10.01
C GLU A 71 -15.01 18.77 -11.09
N LEU A 72 -15.64 17.71 -11.60
CA LEU A 72 -15.07 16.88 -12.64
C LEU A 72 -14.93 17.61 -13.97
N LYS A 73 -15.87 18.52 -14.29
CA LYS A 73 -15.78 19.33 -15.50
C LYS A 73 -14.59 20.29 -15.42
N LEU A 74 -14.45 21.00 -14.29
CA LEU A 74 -13.33 21.92 -14.06
C LEU A 74 -11.97 21.20 -14.15
N LYS A 75 -11.85 19.99 -13.59
CA LYS A 75 -10.61 19.19 -13.71
C LYS A 75 -10.28 18.78 -15.14
N LYS A 76 -11.29 18.46 -15.95
CA LYS A 76 -11.09 18.14 -17.36
C LYS A 76 -10.65 19.34 -18.18
N GLU A 77 -11.21 20.52 -17.88
CA GLU A 77 -10.77 21.78 -18.49
C GLU A 77 -9.34 22.12 -18.06
N ASP A 78 -9.01 21.92 -16.78
CA ASP A 78 -7.67 22.11 -16.27
C ASP A 78 -6.65 21.16 -16.92
N ALA A 79 -7.04 19.92 -17.20
CA ALA A 79 -6.18 18.94 -17.88
C ALA A 79 -5.78 19.30 -19.32
N LEU A 80 -6.40 20.33 -19.93
CA LEU A 80 -6.03 20.86 -21.24
C LEU A 80 -4.99 21.98 -21.16
N LYS A 81 -4.72 22.52 -19.97
CA LYS A 81 -3.72 23.57 -19.79
C LYS A 81 -2.31 23.00 -19.89
N SER A 82 -1.36 23.85 -20.24
CA SER A 82 0.06 23.51 -20.25
C SER A 82 0.54 23.01 -18.88
N LEU A 83 1.57 22.18 -18.90
CA LEU A 83 2.28 21.71 -17.71
C LEU A 83 3.24 22.78 -17.21
N ASN A 84 3.38 22.87 -15.89
CA ASN A 84 4.37 23.73 -15.24
C ASN A 84 5.36 22.83 -14.49
N PRO A 85 6.62 22.71 -14.95
CA PRO A 85 7.62 21.91 -14.27
C PRO A 85 7.83 22.36 -12.83
N VAL A 86 7.97 21.38 -11.95
CA VAL A 86 8.17 21.54 -10.50
C VAL A 86 9.66 21.41 -10.19
N THR A 87 10.19 22.32 -9.40
CA THR A 87 11.60 22.33 -9.00
C THR A 87 11.92 21.22 -7.99
N GLU A 88 13.20 20.89 -7.81
CA GLU A 88 13.60 19.88 -6.82
C GLU A 88 13.14 20.22 -5.39
N LYS A 89 13.21 21.50 -5.03
CA LYS A 89 12.79 21.98 -3.70
C LYS A 89 11.29 21.79 -3.46
N GLU A 90 10.46 21.93 -4.49
CA GLU A 90 9.02 21.69 -4.43
C GLU A 90 8.65 20.18 -4.48
N MET A 91 9.63 19.30 -4.70
CA MET A 91 9.48 17.86 -4.49
C MET A 91 9.77 17.43 -3.04
N GLU A 92 10.28 18.34 -2.21
CA GLU A 92 10.34 18.16 -0.77
C GLU A 92 8.96 18.32 -0.17
N ILE A 93 8.64 17.44 0.78
CA ILE A 93 7.34 17.40 1.41
C ILE A 93 7.53 17.27 2.90
N ASP A 94 6.87 18.14 3.68
CA ASP A 94 6.73 17.94 5.11
C ASP A 94 5.43 17.17 5.42
N PRO A 95 5.52 15.93 5.94
CA PRO A 95 4.37 15.17 6.41
C PRO A 95 3.45 15.92 7.38
N THR A 96 3.96 16.89 8.16
CA THR A 96 3.14 17.65 9.10
C THR A 96 2.03 18.46 8.41
N ASP A 97 2.24 18.84 7.15
CA ASP A 97 1.25 19.61 6.37
C ASP A 97 0.01 18.77 6.03
N PHE A 98 0.17 17.44 6.00
CA PHE A 98 -0.90 16.52 5.65
C PHE A 98 -1.57 15.86 6.86
N PHE A 99 -0.94 15.92 8.02
CA PHE A 99 -1.43 15.32 9.26
C PHE A 99 -1.56 16.38 10.37
N PRO A 100 -2.55 17.28 10.26
CA PRO A 100 -2.84 18.21 11.35
C PRO A 100 -3.27 17.46 12.60
N VAL A 101 -2.90 17.97 13.78
CA VAL A 101 -3.07 17.31 15.09
C VAL A 101 -4.54 17.06 15.41
N GLU A 102 -5.44 17.90 14.91
CA GLU A 102 -6.88 17.82 15.07
C GLU A 102 -7.47 16.61 14.33
N ILE A 103 -6.82 16.16 13.25
CA ILE A 103 -7.25 15.01 12.46
C ILE A 103 -6.59 13.74 13.03
N THR A 104 -7.37 13.04 13.85
CA THR A 104 -6.99 11.73 14.40
C THR A 104 -7.74 10.61 13.68
N PHE A 105 -7.51 9.36 14.08
CA PHE A 105 -8.25 8.19 13.59
C PHE A 105 -9.21 7.67 14.69
N PRO A 106 -10.27 6.91 14.34
CA PRO A 106 -11.22 6.43 15.33
C PRO A 106 -10.57 5.36 16.23
N LYS A 107 -10.55 5.62 17.54
CA LYS A 107 -10.03 4.71 18.57
C LYS A 107 -11.17 3.82 19.08
N ARG A 108 -10.89 2.58 19.47
CA ARG A 108 -11.96 1.71 19.99
C ARG A 108 -12.46 2.23 21.33
N PRO A 109 -13.77 2.41 21.55
CA PRO A 109 -14.29 2.76 22.86
C PRO A 109 -14.03 1.63 23.88
N PRO A 110 -13.87 1.95 25.18
CA PRO A 110 -13.73 0.94 26.22
C PRO A 110 -14.93 -0.02 26.24
N TRP A 111 -14.63 -1.31 26.43
CA TRP A 111 -15.64 -2.37 26.51
C TRP A 111 -15.16 -3.49 27.43
N ASP A 112 -16.08 -4.35 27.88
CA ASP A 112 -15.77 -5.48 28.76
C ASP A 112 -16.72 -6.68 28.49
N PHE A 113 -16.49 -7.80 29.21
CA PHE A 113 -17.32 -9.01 29.12
C PHE A 113 -18.75 -8.85 29.64
N SER A 114 -19.07 -7.78 30.38
CA SER A 114 -20.44 -7.53 30.84
C SER A 114 -21.35 -7.08 29.70
N MET A 115 -20.75 -6.55 28.62
CA MET A 115 -21.48 -6.10 27.44
C MET A 115 -21.85 -7.28 26.54
N THR A 116 -23.12 -7.33 26.14
CA THR A 116 -23.55 -8.26 25.09
C THR A 116 -22.98 -7.84 23.73
N PRO A 117 -22.78 -8.78 22.78
CA PRO A 117 -22.31 -8.44 21.44
C PRO A 117 -23.15 -7.37 20.72
N ALA A 118 -24.46 -7.31 21.00
CA ALA A 118 -25.36 -6.30 20.44
C ALA A 118 -25.17 -4.91 21.07
N GLN A 119 -24.89 -4.85 22.38
CA GLN A 119 -24.57 -3.59 23.06
C GLN A 119 -23.23 -3.04 22.58
N LEU A 120 -22.21 -3.90 22.46
CA LEU A 120 -20.91 -3.52 21.93
C LEU A 120 -21.02 -2.99 20.49
N ASP A 121 -21.76 -3.69 19.63
CA ASP A 121 -22.00 -3.24 18.25
C ASP A 121 -22.70 -1.87 18.20
N ALA A 122 -23.72 -1.66 19.04
CA ALA A 122 -24.41 -0.37 19.13
C ALA A 122 -23.50 0.77 19.64
N GLN A 123 -22.64 0.48 20.63
CA GLN A 123 -21.70 1.46 21.19
C GLN A 123 -20.64 1.86 20.16
N GLU A 124 -20.02 0.89 19.49
CA GLU A 124 -19.02 1.13 18.45
C GLU A 124 -19.62 1.89 17.25
N GLN A 125 -20.84 1.55 16.84
CA GLN A 125 -21.56 2.28 15.78
C GLN A 125 -21.87 3.72 16.17
N LYS A 126 -22.32 3.95 17.42
CA LYS A 126 -22.60 5.29 17.93
C LYS A 126 -21.32 6.13 17.96
N TYR A 127 -20.24 5.57 18.53
CA TYR A 127 -18.94 6.24 18.59
C TYR A 127 -18.42 6.62 17.21
N PHE A 128 -18.46 5.68 16.26
CA PHE A 128 -17.96 5.93 14.90
C PHE A 128 -18.77 7.00 14.19
N ARG A 129 -20.09 7.04 14.39
CA ARG A 129 -20.93 8.12 13.84
C ARG A 129 -20.57 9.48 14.42
N GLU A 130 -20.47 9.59 15.75
CA GLU A 130 -20.07 10.83 16.42
C GLU A 130 -18.67 11.30 15.99
N TYR A 131 -17.77 10.36 15.73
CA TYR A 131 -16.46 10.65 15.16
C TYR A 131 -16.55 11.26 13.75
N ILE A 132 -17.33 10.67 12.83
CA ILE A 132 -17.53 11.21 11.48
C ILE A 132 -18.24 12.56 11.52
N ASP A 133 -19.27 12.72 12.36
CA ASP A 133 -20.00 13.98 12.51
C ASP A 133 -19.09 15.12 13.01
N ARG A 134 -18.12 14.81 13.90
CA ARG A 134 -17.11 15.77 14.34
C ARG A 134 -16.14 16.15 13.21
N LEU A 135 -15.67 15.17 12.44
CA LEU A 135 -14.79 15.43 11.31
C LEU A 135 -15.48 16.30 10.24
N GLN A 136 -16.76 16.07 9.96
CA GLN A 136 -17.51 16.87 8.98
C GLN A 136 -17.73 18.32 9.41
N LYS A 137 -17.87 18.55 10.71
CA LYS A 137 -17.97 19.90 11.28
C LYS A 137 -16.61 20.62 11.33
N SER A 138 -15.50 19.89 11.17
CA SER A 138 -14.18 20.49 11.14
C SER A 138 -13.98 21.29 9.84
N GLU A 139 -13.18 22.34 9.92
CA GLU A 139 -12.82 23.17 8.76
C GLU A 139 -12.08 22.37 7.70
N HIS A 140 -11.42 21.28 8.10
CA HIS A 140 -10.60 20.46 7.23
C HIS A 140 -11.40 19.51 6.33
N TRP A 141 -12.69 19.27 6.58
CA TRP A 141 -13.48 18.26 5.87
C TRP A 141 -13.39 18.37 4.33
N LYS A 142 -13.42 19.59 3.79
CA LYS A 142 -13.35 19.82 2.34
C LYS A 142 -11.97 19.53 1.74
N GLU A 143 -10.93 19.69 2.53
CA GLU A 143 -9.53 19.45 2.14
C GLU A 143 -9.10 18.00 2.38
N MET A 144 -9.95 17.21 3.06
CA MET A 144 -9.63 15.82 3.36
C MET A 144 -9.57 14.97 2.09
N SER A 145 -8.57 14.10 2.14
CA SER A 145 -8.34 13.06 1.16
C SER A 145 -9.28 11.88 1.35
N TYR A 146 -9.20 10.88 0.48
CA TYR A 146 -9.95 9.65 0.66
C TYR A 146 -9.47 8.92 1.92
N PHE A 147 -10.40 8.52 2.79
CA PHE A 147 -10.11 7.70 3.96
C PHE A 147 -11.22 6.68 4.17
N GLU A 148 -10.97 5.67 5.00
CA GLU A 148 -11.92 4.59 5.22
C GLU A 148 -13.16 5.04 6.04
N LEU A 149 -14.35 4.96 5.42
CA LEU A 149 -15.64 5.24 6.05
C LEU A 149 -16.37 3.97 6.53
N ASN A 150 -15.73 2.81 6.42
CA ASN A 150 -16.29 1.54 6.86
C ASN A 150 -15.79 1.13 8.25
N LEU A 151 -16.70 1.13 9.23
CA LEU A 151 -16.43 0.69 10.60
C LEU A 151 -15.87 -0.74 10.67
N GLU A 152 -16.29 -1.64 9.77
CA GLU A 152 -15.82 -3.03 9.78
C GLU A 152 -14.32 -3.15 9.50
N THR A 153 -13.76 -2.25 8.69
CA THR A 153 -12.32 -2.17 8.43
C THR A 153 -11.58 -1.63 9.66
N TRP A 154 -12.10 -0.57 10.30
CA TRP A 154 -11.55 -0.03 11.56
C TRP A 154 -11.59 -1.06 12.70
N ARG A 155 -12.64 -1.88 12.78
CA ARG A 155 -12.71 -3.02 13.69
C ARG A 155 -11.58 -4.03 13.48
N GLN A 156 -11.09 -4.21 12.25
CA GLN A 156 -9.93 -5.08 12.00
C GLN A 156 -8.66 -4.45 12.57
N LEU A 157 -8.45 -3.14 12.36
CA LEU A 157 -7.32 -2.42 12.97
C LEU A 157 -7.36 -2.54 14.50
N TRP A 158 -8.52 -2.28 15.11
CA TRP A 158 -8.67 -2.36 16.57
C TRP A 158 -8.28 -3.73 17.12
N ARG A 159 -8.68 -4.82 16.47
CA ARG A 159 -8.28 -6.18 16.86
C ARG A 159 -6.78 -6.39 16.76
N VAL A 160 -6.15 -5.91 15.70
CA VAL A 160 -4.68 -6.00 15.54
C VAL A 160 -3.99 -5.25 16.66
N LEU A 161 -4.41 -4.01 16.92
CA LEU A 161 -3.85 -3.15 17.97
C LEU A 161 -4.05 -3.72 19.37
N GLU A 162 -5.17 -4.40 19.63
CA GLU A 162 -5.41 -5.09 20.89
C GLU A 162 -4.53 -6.34 21.04
N MET A 163 -4.38 -7.13 19.97
CA MET A 163 -3.70 -8.43 19.99
C MET A 163 -2.18 -8.37 19.90
N CYS A 164 -1.61 -7.36 19.24
CA CYS A 164 -0.18 -7.31 19.00
C CYS A 164 0.61 -6.82 20.21
N ASP A 165 1.76 -7.46 20.45
CA ASP A 165 2.80 -6.97 21.36
C ASP A 165 3.65 -5.90 20.67
N ILE A 166 3.93 -6.09 19.37
CA ILE A 166 4.70 -5.19 18.52
C ILE A 166 3.87 -4.86 17.27
N LEU A 167 3.75 -3.58 16.94
CA LEU A 167 3.15 -3.15 15.69
C LEU A 167 4.24 -2.97 14.61
N LEU A 168 4.09 -3.69 13.50
CA LEU A 168 4.88 -3.52 12.30
C LEU A 168 4.10 -2.64 11.31
N LEU A 169 4.54 -1.40 11.12
CA LEU A 169 3.95 -0.46 10.15
C LEU A 169 4.75 -0.53 8.84
N ILE A 170 4.10 -0.94 7.74
CA ILE A 170 4.73 -1.04 6.42
C ILE A 170 4.35 0.18 5.57
N VAL A 171 5.36 0.86 5.02
CA VAL A 171 5.19 2.01 4.12
C VAL A 171 5.99 1.83 2.82
N ASP A 172 5.48 2.37 1.72
CA ASP A 172 6.21 2.48 0.44
C ASP A 172 7.13 3.70 0.52
N VAL A 173 8.45 3.50 0.38
CA VAL A 173 9.42 4.56 0.66
C VAL A 173 9.30 5.76 -0.30
N ARG A 174 8.73 5.58 -1.49
CA ARG A 174 8.47 6.68 -2.45
C ARG A 174 7.61 7.79 -1.85
N PHE A 175 6.75 7.41 -0.90
CA PHE A 175 5.75 8.26 -0.27
C PHE A 175 5.77 8.12 1.26
N ALA A 176 6.92 7.78 1.85
CA ALA A 176 7.04 7.38 3.26
C ALA A 176 6.33 8.33 4.22
N GLY A 177 6.57 9.63 4.05
CA GLY A 177 5.96 10.69 4.84
C GLY A 177 4.42 10.67 4.88
N MET A 178 3.77 10.44 3.73
CA MET A 178 2.30 10.44 3.60
C MET A 178 1.67 9.09 3.98
N MET A 179 2.49 8.05 4.10
CA MET A 179 2.06 6.72 4.51
C MET A 179 2.22 6.47 6.01
N PHE A 180 2.89 7.39 6.72
CA PHE A 180 3.14 7.32 8.15
C PHE A 180 2.22 8.30 8.92
N PRO A 181 1.03 7.88 9.38
CA PRO A 181 0.16 8.75 10.17
C PRO A 181 0.73 8.95 11.59
N PRO A 182 1.12 10.17 12.00
CA PRO A 182 1.71 10.42 13.32
C PRO A 182 0.76 10.06 14.47
N SER A 183 -0.55 10.26 14.27
CA SER A 183 -1.58 9.92 15.26
C SER A 183 -1.58 8.43 15.64
N LEU A 184 -1.19 7.54 14.71
CA LEU A 184 -1.05 6.10 14.99
C LEU A 184 0.17 5.83 15.87
N TYR A 185 1.29 6.50 15.60
CA TYR A 185 2.49 6.40 16.42
C TYR A 185 2.22 6.84 17.85
N GLU A 186 1.61 8.02 18.02
CA GLU A 186 1.25 8.54 19.33
C GLU A 186 0.32 7.59 20.08
N TYR A 187 -0.71 7.05 19.43
CA TYR A 187 -1.62 6.12 20.09
C TYR A 187 -0.91 4.83 20.52
N VAL A 188 -0.07 4.24 19.68
CA VAL A 188 0.56 2.93 19.96
C VAL A 188 1.68 3.07 20.99
N VAL A 189 2.56 4.07 20.81
CA VAL A 189 3.76 4.24 21.63
C VAL A 189 3.48 5.05 22.88
N ASN A 190 2.72 6.15 22.78
CA ASN A 190 2.48 7.04 23.92
C ASN A 190 1.27 6.62 24.74
N ASP A 191 0.12 6.33 24.12
CA ASP A 191 -1.12 5.98 24.85
C ASP A 191 -1.10 4.51 25.31
N GLN A 192 -0.79 3.58 24.39
CA GLN A 192 -0.83 2.14 24.66
C GLN A 192 0.49 1.57 25.23
N LYS A 193 1.58 2.35 25.20
CA LYS A 193 2.92 1.92 25.65
C LYS A 193 3.41 0.63 24.98
N LYS A 194 3.04 0.44 23.71
CA LYS A 194 3.48 -0.68 22.87
C LYS A 194 4.64 -0.27 21.98
N ASN A 195 5.38 -1.26 21.48
CA ASN A 195 6.49 -1.02 20.58
C ASN A 195 6.02 -0.95 19.12
N MET A 196 6.63 -0.07 18.33
CA MET A 196 6.41 0.05 16.90
C MET A 196 7.72 -0.12 16.13
N ILE A 197 7.67 -0.91 15.05
CA ILE A 197 8.73 -1.04 14.05
C ILE A 197 8.17 -0.50 12.73
N LEU A 198 8.89 0.43 12.11
CA LEU A 198 8.59 0.94 10.78
C LEU A 198 9.40 0.15 9.74
N VAL A 199 8.72 -0.37 8.72
CA VAL A 199 9.36 -0.97 7.56
C VAL A 199 9.24 -0.04 6.36
N LEU A 200 10.37 0.51 5.93
CA LEU A 200 10.50 1.19 4.64
C LEU A 200 10.62 0.12 3.55
N ASN A 201 9.51 -0.15 2.88
CA ASN A 201 9.44 -1.13 1.80
C ASN A 201 9.67 -0.48 0.42
N LYS A 202 10.04 -1.32 -0.56
CA LYS A 202 10.31 -0.94 -1.96
C LYS A 202 11.45 0.04 -2.11
N ILE A 203 12.49 -0.10 -1.28
CA ILE A 203 13.65 0.78 -1.30
C ILE A 203 14.40 0.75 -2.64
N ASP A 204 14.23 -0.31 -3.43
CA ASP A 204 14.74 -0.43 -4.79
C ASP A 204 14.18 0.66 -5.74
N LEU A 205 13.03 1.26 -5.43
CA LEU A 205 12.38 2.31 -6.21
C LEU A 205 12.98 3.70 -6.02
N VAL A 206 13.83 3.91 -5.02
CA VAL A 206 14.26 5.25 -4.59
C VAL A 206 15.77 5.29 -4.42
N PRO A 207 16.46 6.40 -4.76
CA PRO A 207 17.90 6.54 -4.51
C PRO A 207 18.26 6.31 -3.03
N ALA A 208 19.39 5.66 -2.76
CA ALA A 208 19.81 5.31 -1.41
C ALA A 208 19.94 6.53 -0.47
N SER A 209 20.36 7.68 -0.99
CA SER A 209 20.45 8.94 -0.24
C SER A 209 19.08 9.42 0.26
N VAL A 210 18.05 9.35 -0.59
CA VAL A 210 16.67 9.73 -0.22
C VAL A 210 16.08 8.77 0.81
N VAL A 211 16.38 7.46 0.70
CA VAL A 211 15.97 6.46 1.71
C VAL A 211 16.59 6.78 3.07
N ALA A 212 17.88 7.12 3.11
CA ALA A 212 18.56 7.54 4.34
C ALA A 212 17.96 8.82 4.92
N GLY A 213 17.63 9.80 4.07
CA GLY A 213 16.94 11.04 4.48
C GLY A 213 15.58 10.76 5.12
N TRP A 214 14.76 9.90 4.53
CA TRP A 214 13.47 9.52 5.13
C TRP A 214 13.63 8.82 6.48
N LYS A 215 14.63 7.94 6.63
CA LYS A 215 14.93 7.31 7.92
C LYS A 215 15.32 8.36 8.96
N GLU A 216 16.23 9.27 8.64
CA GLU A 216 16.68 10.30 9.57
C GLU A 216 15.50 11.19 10.00
N TYR A 217 14.70 11.67 9.05
CA TYR A 217 13.51 12.47 9.33
C TYR A 217 12.56 11.76 10.30
N LEU A 218 12.19 10.51 10.01
CA LEU A 218 11.21 9.76 10.81
C LEU A 218 11.76 9.39 12.20
N THR A 219 13.04 9.07 12.31
CA THR A 219 13.67 8.73 13.59
C THR A 219 13.83 9.98 14.47
N THR A 220 14.09 11.14 13.85
CA THR A 220 14.17 12.44 14.55
C THR A 220 12.81 12.90 15.05
N LYS A 221 11.76 12.79 14.22
CA LYS A 221 10.38 13.18 14.59
C LYS A 221 9.74 12.20 15.58
N CYS A 222 10.12 10.92 15.54
CA CYS A 222 9.58 9.88 16.40
C CYS A 222 10.71 9.16 17.17
N PRO A 223 11.19 9.75 18.29
CA PRO A 223 12.26 9.16 19.09
C PRO A 223 11.90 7.76 19.59
N GLY A 224 12.77 6.78 19.35
CA GLY A 224 12.56 5.38 19.72
C GLY A 224 11.89 4.52 18.65
N LEU A 225 11.52 5.10 17.50
CA LEU A 225 11.05 4.35 16.35
C LEU A 225 12.20 3.54 15.73
N ARG A 226 12.02 2.21 15.65
CA ARG A 226 12.97 1.33 14.95
C ARG A 226 12.60 1.27 13.47
N VAL A 227 13.53 1.63 12.59
CA VAL A 227 13.31 1.65 11.13
C VAL A 227 14.11 0.53 10.48
N VAL A 228 13.43 -0.29 9.68
CA VAL A 228 14.02 -1.40 8.93
C VAL A 228 13.79 -1.19 7.43
N TYR A 229 14.82 -1.44 6.63
CA TYR A 229 14.70 -1.44 5.17
C TYR A 229 14.26 -2.80 4.65
N PHE A 230 13.38 -2.78 3.67
CA PHE A 230 12.90 -4.01 3.03
C PHE A 230 12.70 -3.79 1.53
N THR A 231 13.03 -4.82 0.75
CA THR A 231 12.58 -4.90 -0.65
C THR A 231 12.00 -6.29 -0.91
N SER A 232 10.83 -6.31 -1.51
CA SER A 232 10.19 -7.55 -1.98
C SER A 232 10.52 -7.74 -3.47
N CYS A 233 11.82 -7.81 -3.77
CA CYS A 233 12.41 -8.23 -5.04
C CYS A 233 11.84 -7.60 -6.32
N PRO A 234 12.53 -6.61 -6.89
CA PRO A 234 12.27 -6.17 -8.24
C PRO A 234 12.65 -7.23 -9.27
N GLY A 235 11.72 -7.64 -10.13
CA GLY A 235 11.99 -8.56 -11.25
C GLY A 235 13.02 -8.05 -12.29
N TYR A 236 13.54 -6.82 -12.11
CA TYR A 236 14.35 -6.09 -13.09
C TYR A 236 15.84 -5.91 -12.71
N ASN A 237 16.24 -5.97 -11.42
CA ASN A 237 17.64 -5.72 -10.98
C ASN A 237 18.62 -6.88 -11.23
N LEU A 238 18.21 -7.93 -11.94
CA LEU A 238 19.06 -9.07 -12.24
C LEU A 238 19.21 -9.25 -13.75
N MET A 239 19.43 -8.13 -14.44
CA MET A 239 19.82 -8.08 -15.85
C MET A 239 21.32 -8.39 -15.98
N GLY A 240 21.68 -9.66 -15.82
CA GLY A 240 22.92 -10.17 -16.40
C GLY A 240 22.75 -10.39 -17.90
N GLY A 241 23.81 -10.21 -18.68
CA GLY A 241 23.83 -10.44 -20.13
C GLY A 241 23.26 -11.81 -20.51
N SER A 242 22.50 -11.83 -21.61
CA SER A 242 21.79 -13.00 -22.11
C SER A 242 22.76 -14.09 -22.61
N SER A 243 23.06 -15.06 -21.74
CA SER A 243 23.40 -16.41 -22.14
C SER A 243 22.72 -17.35 -21.15
N ASP A 244 21.78 -18.16 -21.64
CA ASP A 244 20.95 -19.13 -20.92
C ASP A 244 19.80 -18.58 -20.05
N LYS A 245 18.57 -18.70 -20.61
CA LYS A 245 17.31 -18.39 -19.93
C LYS A 245 17.12 -19.21 -18.63
N ALA A 246 17.68 -20.43 -18.54
CA ALA A 246 17.63 -21.26 -17.34
C ALA A 246 18.56 -20.74 -16.22
N GLY A 247 19.84 -20.48 -16.53
CA GLY A 247 20.83 -20.03 -15.53
C GLY A 247 20.56 -18.62 -14.98
N LEU A 248 20.04 -17.70 -15.81
CA LEU A 248 19.72 -16.35 -15.38
C LEU A 248 18.60 -16.34 -14.33
N GLN A 249 17.55 -17.13 -14.54
CA GLN A 249 16.42 -17.24 -13.60
C GLN A 249 16.87 -17.79 -12.24
N VAL A 250 17.78 -18.77 -12.21
CA VAL A 250 18.33 -19.32 -10.97
C VAL A 250 19.09 -18.25 -10.18
N ARG A 251 19.93 -17.42 -10.84
CA ARG A 251 20.64 -16.31 -10.19
C ARG A 251 19.68 -15.24 -9.64
N ARG A 252 18.58 -14.95 -10.35
CA ARG A 252 17.52 -14.03 -9.89
C ARG A 252 16.87 -14.52 -8.59
N ARG A 253 16.58 -15.82 -8.54
CA ARG A 253 15.93 -16.50 -7.40
C ARG A 253 16.84 -16.49 -6.16
N LYS A 254 18.12 -16.84 -6.31
CA LYS A 254 19.09 -16.82 -5.19
C LYS A 254 19.25 -15.42 -4.58
N GLY A 255 19.35 -14.37 -5.41
CA GLY A 255 19.41 -12.99 -4.92
C GLY A 255 18.14 -12.59 -4.16
N ARG A 256 16.98 -13.03 -4.64
CA ARG A 256 15.68 -12.78 -4.01
C ARG A 256 15.57 -13.37 -2.61
N GLN A 257 15.92 -14.64 -2.46
CA GLN A 257 15.85 -15.33 -1.17
C GLN A 257 16.81 -14.71 -0.15
N ARG A 258 18.02 -14.33 -0.58
CA ARG A 258 19.00 -13.65 0.27
C ARG A 258 18.51 -12.29 0.80
N MET A 259 17.90 -11.46 -0.05
CA MET A 259 17.33 -10.18 0.38
C MET A 259 16.15 -10.36 1.34
N CYS A 260 15.28 -11.34 1.08
CA CYS A 260 14.17 -11.68 1.99
C CYS A 260 14.69 -12.15 3.35
N ALA A 261 15.72 -13.00 3.36
CA ALA A 261 16.36 -13.51 4.57
C ALA A 261 17.01 -12.38 5.38
N GLU A 262 17.69 -11.44 4.72
CA GLU A 262 18.24 -10.25 5.40
C GLU A 262 17.13 -9.40 6.03
N GLY A 263 16.10 -9.06 5.24
CA GLY A 263 14.98 -8.27 5.74
C GLY A 263 14.29 -8.94 6.93
N ALA A 264 14.12 -10.27 6.88
CA ALA A 264 13.61 -11.06 8.00
C ALA A 264 14.57 -11.03 9.21
N THR A 265 15.88 -11.09 8.97
CA THR A 265 16.92 -11.00 10.01
C THR A 265 16.86 -9.66 10.73
N LYS A 266 16.73 -8.55 10.00
CA LYS A 266 16.64 -7.21 10.60
C LYS A 266 15.37 -6.99 11.42
N ILE A 267 14.24 -7.53 10.95
CA ILE A 267 12.99 -7.50 11.74
C ILE A 267 13.17 -8.35 13.00
N LEU A 268 13.80 -9.53 12.90
CA LEU A 268 14.10 -10.39 14.04
C LEU A 268 15.03 -9.70 15.04
N GLU A 269 16.11 -9.04 14.60
CA GLU A 269 17.00 -8.22 15.44
C GLU A 269 16.22 -7.14 16.19
N ALA A 270 15.39 -6.37 15.47
CA ALA A 270 14.55 -5.34 16.08
C ALA A 270 13.55 -5.93 17.09
N CYS A 271 13.01 -7.13 16.83
CA CYS A 271 12.15 -7.84 17.77
C CYS A 271 12.94 -8.35 19.00
N LYS A 272 14.15 -8.87 18.83
CA LYS A 272 15.02 -9.29 19.94
C LYS A 272 15.34 -8.12 20.87
N ASP A 273 15.66 -6.95 20.32
CA ASP A 273 15.94 -5.75 21.13
C ASP A 273 14.72 -5.30 21.96
N ILE A 274 13.51 -5.58 21.48
CA ILE A 274 12.26 -5.23 22.18
C ILE A 274 11.91 -6.29 23.23
N VAL A 275 12.00 -7.56 22.85
CA VAL A 275 11.56 -8.71 23.65
C VAL A 275 12.60 -9.09 24.70
N ASN A 276 13.88 -8.83 24.42
CA ASN A 276 15.03 -9.24 25.22
C ASN A 276 14.96 -10.75 25.53
N SER A 277 14.73 -11.12 26.80
CA SER A 277 14.68 -12.51 27.26
C SER A 277 13.27 -12.99 27.61
N GLU A 278 12.22 -12.24 27.30
CA GLU A 278 10.84 -12.58 27.68
C GLU A 278 10.23 -13.68 26.77
N VAL A 279 10.69 -13.81 25.52
CA VAL A 279 10.25 -14.86 24.57
C VAL A 279 11.47 -15.45 23.87
N ASP A 280 11.48 -16.78 23.73
CA ASP A 280 12.50 -17.49 22.96
C ASP A 280 12.26 -17.36 21.44
N LEU A 281 13.14 -16.61 20.77
CA LEU A 281 13.11 -16.40 19.32
C LEU A 281 14.09 -17.30 18.55
N THR A 282 14.74 -18.26 19.21
CA THR A 282 15.71 -19.16 18.57
C THR A 282 15.08 -20.03 17.47
N SER A 283 13.79 -20.35 17.59
CA SER A 283 13.06 -21.08 16.54
C SER A 283 12.95 -20.25 15.25
N TRP A 284 12.79 -18.93 15.36
CA TRP A 284 12.74 -18.04 14.22
C TRP A 284 14.15 -17.82 13.63
N GLU A 285 15.18 -17.69 14.45
CA GLU A 285 16.58 -17.66 13.98
C GLU A 285 16.92 -18.90 13.16
N ARG A 286 16.56 -20.08 13.65
CA ARG A 286 16.83 -21.36 12.98
C ARG A 286 16.13 -21.42 11.64
N LYS A 287 14.85 -21.03 11.59
CA LYS A 287 14.08 -20.93 10.34
C LYS A 287 14.79 -20.06 9.31
N ILE A 288 15.28 -18.88 9.70
CA ILE A 288 15.99 -17.98 8.77
C ILE A 288 17.29 -18.62 8.26
N LYS A 289 18.06 -19.28 9.14
CA LYS A 289 19.29 -19.98 8.75
C LYS A 289 19.00 -21.11 7.75
N GLU A 290 18.03 -21.96 8.07
CA GLU A 290 17.58 -23.03 7.17
C GLU A 290 17.17 -22.45 5.80
N GLU A 291 16.36 -21.40 5.76
CA GLU A 291 15.94 -20.74 4.51
C GLU A 291 17.08 -20.04 3.76
N THR A 292 18.17 -19.70 4.44
CA THR A 292 19.37 -19.14 3.80
C THR A 292 20.24 -20.23 3.20
N ASP A 293 20.28 -21.40 3.84
CA ASP A 293 21.14 -22.52 3.49
C ASP A 293 20.53 -23.47 2.45
N VAL A 294 19.19 -23.50 2.29
CA VAL A 294 18.60 -24.39 1.27
C VAL A 294 18.74 -23.83 -0.15
N GLU A 295 19.57 -24.50 -0.95
CA GLU A 295 19.58 -24.40 -2.41
C GLU A 295 18.40 -25.19 -3.00
N PHE A 296 17.18 -24.65 -2.94
CA PHE A 296 16.06 -25.25 -3.67
C PHE A 296 16.19 -24.95 -5.16
N ASP A 297 16.47 -25.98 -5.96
CA ASP A 297 15.86 -26.12 -7.29
C ASP A 297 14.43 -26.61 -7.01
N ASP A 298 13.40 -25.85 -7.36
CA ASP A 298 12.05 -26.42 -7.42
C ASP A 298 11.11 -25.57 -8.29
N ASP A 299 10.65 -26.22 -9.35
CA ASP A 299 9.27 -26.08 -9.82
C ASP A 299 8.37 -26.75 -8.76
N GLU A 300 7.28 -26.07 -8.40
CA GLU A 300 6.27 -26.47 -7.39
C GLU A 300 6.54 -26.03 -5.92
N THR A 301 6.27 -24.75 -5.63
CA THR A 301 5.95 -24.35 -4.24
C THR A 301 4.67 -25.04 -3.77
N GLU A 302 4.81 -26.09 -2.97
CA GLU A 302 3.69 -26.65 -2.20
C GLU A 302 3.14 -25.59 -1.23
N VAL A 303 1.82 -25.37 -1.26
CA VAL A 303 1.12 -24.53 -0.29
C VAL A 303 1.07 -25.27 1.03
N GLY A 304 2.14 -25.19 1.83
CA GLY A 304 2.17 -25.85 3.13
C GLY A 304 1.03 -25.36 4.03
N GLU A 305 0.29 -26.29 4.62
CA GLU A 305 -0.82 -26.02 5.54
C GLU A 305 -0.35 -25.13 6.69
N THR A 306 -0.63 -23.83 6.59
CA THR A 306 -0.46 -22.90 7.71
C THR A 306 -1.82 -22.76 8.35
N ILE A 307 -1.90 -22.97 9.67
CA ILE A 307 -3.16 -22.93 10.41
C ILE A 307 -3.74 -21.51 10.32
N LEU A 308 -4.67 -21.29 9.40
CA LEU A 308 -5.47 -20.08 9.31
C LEU A 308 -6.61 -20.18 10.32
N GLU A 309 -6.36 -19.75 11.55
CA GLU A 309 -7.44 -19.67 12.54
C GLU A 309 -8.43 -18.56 12.16
N LYS A 310 -9.73 -18.88 12.22
CA LYS A 310 -10.80 -17.88 12.04
C LYS A 310 -10.68 -16.83 13.15
N ALA A 311 -10.89 -15.56 12.78
CA ALA A 311 -10.85 -14.44 13.72
C ALA A 311 -11.68 -14.71 14.98
N ASP A 312 -11.01 -14.87 16.11
CA ASP A 312 -11.64 -14.91 17.42
C ASP A 312 -12.19 -13.51 17.72
N THR A 313 -13.50 -13.42 17.99
CA THR A 313 -14.18 -12.16 18.31
C THR A 313 -14.38 -11.98 19.81
N THR A 314 -13.74 -12.81 20.65
CA THR A 314 -13.80 -12.68 22.10
C THR A 314 -13.03 -11.46 22.59
N PHE A 315 -13.35 -11.01 23.81
CA PHE A 315 -12.64 -9.90 24.44
C PHE A 315 -11.17 -10.25 24.65
N TYR A 316 -10.31 -9.39 24.12
CA TYR A 316 -8.88 -9.51 24.26
C TYR A 316 -8.40 -8.45 25.25
N ARG A 317 -8.22 -8.85 26.52
CA ARG A 317 -7.33 -8.10 27.39
C ARG A 317 -5.92 -8.37 26.91
N HIS A 318 -5.21 -7.33 26.48
CA HIS A 318 -3.83 -7.49 26.06
C HIS A 318 -3.00 -8.05 27.21
N GLU A 319 -2.51 -9.25 27.01
CA GLU A 319 -1.57 -9.94 27.88
C GLU A 319 -0.29 -10.07 27.07
N ARG A 320 0.76 -9.39 27.54
CA ARG A 320 2.03 -9.35 26.85
C ARG A 320 2.58 -10.77 26.75
N TYR A 321 2.91 -11.20 25.53
CA TYR A 321 3.41 -12.55 25.24
C TYR A 321 2.51 -13.68 25.75
N LYS A 322 1.19 -13.55 25.54
CA LYS A 322 0.21 -14.56 25.92
C LYS A 322 0.65 -15.97 25.46
N ASN A 323 0.71 -16.91 26.41
CA ASN A 323 1.21 -18.28 26.21
C ASN A 323 2.69 -18.38 25.76
N GLY A 324 3.52 -17.38 26.04
CA GLY A 324 4.92 -17.32 25.61
C GLY A 324 5.07 -17.09 24.10
N ILE A 325 4.07 -16.51 23.45
CA ILE A 325 4.04 -16.29 21.99
C ILE A 325 4.13 -14.78 21.72
N LEU A 326 5.13 -14.38 20.94
CA LEU A 326 5.24 -13.02 20.40
C LEU A 326 4.22 -12.80 19.29
N THR A 327 3.33 -11.82 19.44
CA THR A 327 2.36 -11.42 18.42
C THR A 327 2.76 -10.11 17.73
N ILE A 328 3.04 -10.17 16.43
CA ILE A 328 3.40 -9.02 15.60
C ILE A 328 2.20 -8.63 14.73
N GLY A 329 1.73 -7.38 14.86
CA GLY A 329 0.63 -6.85 14.07
C GLY A 329 1.11 -6.12 12.82
N CYS A 330 0.72 -6.57 11.63
CA CYS A 330 1.09 -5.93 10.36
C CYS A 330 0.02 -4.91 9.93
N VAL A 331 0.39 -3.63 9.87
CA VAL A 331 -0.50 -2.53 9.43
C VAL A 331 0.17 -1.74 8.31
N GLY A 332 -0.64 -1.23 7.39
CA GLY A 332 -0.18 -0.36 6.30
C GLY A 332 -1.32 0.02 5.37
N GLN A 333 -1.06 0.99 4.49
CA GLN A 333 -2.02 1.36 3.45
C GLN A 333 -2.17 0.23 2.41
N PRO A 334 -3.21 0.24 1.56
CA PRO A 334 -3.28 -0.68 0.42
C PRO A 334 -2.02 -0.59 -0.46
N ASN A 335 -1.64 -1.69 -1.11
CA ASN A 335 -0.54 -1.75 -2.09
C ASN A 335 0.88 -1.37 -1.63
N VAL A 336 1.10 -1.12 -0.33
CA VAL A 336 2.45 -0.90 0.25
C VAL A 336 3.32 -2.16 0.25
N GLY A 337 2.74 -3.33 -0.02
CA GLY A 337 3.47 -4.60 -0.06
C GLY A 337 3.43 -5.40 1.25
N LYS A 338 2.53 -5.08 2.18
CA LYS A 338 2.32 -5.84 3.44
C LYS A 338 2.24 -7.36 3.25
N SER A 339 1.34 -7.83 2.37
CA SER A 339 1.16 -9.27 2.14
C SER A 339 2.34 -9.90 1.37
N SER A 340 3.05 -9.12 0.54
CA SER A 340 4.30 -9.57 -0.08
C SER A 340 5.42 -9.73 0.93
N LEU A 341 5.54 -8.80 1.88
CA LEU A 341 6.48 -8.86 3.00
C LEU A 341 6.18 -10.06 3.89
N MET A 342 4.90 -10.35 4.18
CA MET A 342 4.53 -11.55 4.94
C MET A 342 4.95 -12.85 4.24
N ASN A 343 4.67 -12.98 2.94
CA ASN A 343 5.13 -14.14 2.16
C ASN A 343 6.66 -14.27 2.15
N ALA A 344 7.37 -13.15 2.09
CA ALA A 344 8.83 -13.12 2.12
C ALA A 344 9.40 -13.57 3.48
N ILE A 345 8.83 -13.11 4.60
CA ILE A 345 9.24 -13.54 5.96
C ILE A 345 8.86 -15.01 6.21
N MET A 346 7.75 -15.47 5.65
CA MET A 346 7.33 -16.87 5.73
C MET A 346 8.20 -17.80 4.88
N GLY A 347 8.99 -17.28 3.93
CA GLY A 347 9.76 -18.06 2.95
C GLY A 347 8.90 -18.77 1.89
N LYS A 348 7.58 -18.72 2.01
CA LYS A 348 6.61 -19.37 1.13
C LYS A 348 5.37 -18.51 0.92
N LYS A 349 4.61 -18.80 -0.13
CA LYS A 349 3.35 -18.10 -0.43
C LYS A 349 2.21 -18.58 0.49
N VAL A 350 1.94 -17.83 1.55
CA VAL A 350 0.86 -18.10 2.52
C VAL A 350 -0.36 -17.22 2.28
N VAL A 351 -0.14 -15.96 1.89
CA VAL A 351 -1.21 -14.99 1.62
C VAL A 351 -1.28 -14.65 0.14
N SER A 352 -2.50 -14.50 -0.38
CA SER A 352 -2.71 -14.02 -1.74
C SER A 352 -2.38 -12.54 -1.86
N VAL A 353 -1.79 -12.15 -2.99
CA VAL A 353 -1.38 -10.77 -3.30
C VAL A 353 -2.08 -10.28 -4.56
N SER A 354 -2.41 -8.99 -4.61
CA SER A 354 -3.02 -8.34 -5.76
C SER A 354 -2.63 -6.86 -5.80
N ARG A 355 -2.60 -6.29 -7.00
CA ARG A 355 -2.39 -4.84 -7.24
C ARG A 355 -3.64 -4.01 -6.95
N THR A 356 -4.81 -4.64 -6.85
CA THR A 356 -6.06 -3.94 -6.60
C THR A 356 -6.20 -3.68 -5.10
N PRO A 357 -6.40 -2.42 -4.65
CA PRO A 357 -6.61 -2.14 -3.23
C PRO A 357 -7.86 -2.85 -2.70
N GLY A 358 -7.85 -3.22 -1.42
CA GLY A 358 -8.96 -3.96 -0.79
C GLY A 358 -8.98 -5.48 -1.09
N HIS A 359 -7.86 -6.05 -1.53
CA HIS A 359 -7.71 -7.49 -1.73
C HIS A 359 -7.73 -8.29 -0.42
N THR A 360 -6.93 -7.89 0.57
CA THR A 360 -7.01 -8.44 1.93
C THR A 360 -8.24 -7.83 2.62
N LYS A 361 -9.28 -8.65 2.84
CA LYS A 361 -10.56 -8.18 3.42
C LYS A 361 -10.78 -8.57 4.87
N HIS A 362 -10.03 -9.53 5.39
CA HIS A 362 -10.25 -10.08 6.72
C HIS A 362 -8.95 -10.11 7.50
N PHE A 363 -9.05 -9.85 8.79
CA PHE A 363 -8.00 -10.16 9.74
C PHE A 363 -7.66 -11.64 9.69
N GLN A 364 -6.37 -11.96 9.67
CA GLN A 364 -5.86 -13.33 9.66
C GLN A 364 -4.69 -13.45 10.61
N THR A 365 -4.61 -14.60 11.27
CA THR A 365 -3.50 -14.95 12.16
C THR A 365 -2.67 -16.04 11.48
N ILE A 366 -1.37 -15.82 11.38
CA ILE A 366 -0.42 -16.70 10.71
C ILE A 366 0.73 -16.98 11.68
N PHE A 367 0.96 -18.26 12.00
CA PHE A 367 2.12 -18.65 12.80
C PHE A 367 3.36 -18.71 11.91
N LEU A 368 4.38 -17.91 12.25
CA LEU A 368 5.69 -17.94 11.63
C LEU A 368 6.54 -19.07 12.22
N THR A 369 6.51 -19.18 13.54
CA THR A 369 7.01 -20.31 14.33
C THR A 369 6.03 -20.57 15.48
N PRO A 370 6.16 -21.67 16.25
CA PRO A 370 5.30 -21.89 17.41
C PRO A 370 5.34 -20.76 18.45
N GLN A 371 6.43 -20.00 18.50
CA GLN A 371 6.65 -18.87 19.43
C GLN A 371 6.39 -17.50 18.80
N VAL A 372 6.19 -17.40 17.49
CA VAL A 372 6.02 -16.12 16.78
C VAL A 372 4.81 -16.16 15.86
N ARG A 373 3.92 -15.19 16.05
CA ARG A 373 2.63 -15.08 15.37
C ARG A 373 2.51 -13.74 14.68
N LEU A 374 2.15 -13.75 13.41
CA LEU A 374 1.87 -12.58 12.58
C LEU A 374 0.37 -12.37 12.46
N CYS A 375 -0.10 -11.14 12.61
CA CYS A 375 -1.48 -10.75 12.39
C CYS A 375 -1.57 -9.87 11.14
N ASP A 376 -2.27 -10.34 10.10
CA ASP A 376 -2.53 -9.55 8.89
C ASP A 376 -3.79 -8.70 9.03
N CYS A 377 -3.69 -7.42 8.69
CA CYS A 377 -4.80 -6.47 8.63
C CYS A 377 -5.18 -6.17 7.17
N PRO A 378 -6.45 -5.88 6.84
CA PRO A 378 -6.78 -5.16 5.62
C PRO A 378 -5.98 -3.86 5.48
N GLY A 379 -5.65 -3.47 4.25
CA GLY A 379 -5.03 -2.18 3.99
C GLY A 379 -5.98 -1.04 4.36
N LEU A 380 -5.49 -0.07 5.13
CA LEU A 380 -6.31 0.99 5.70
C LEU A 380 -5.79 2.36 5.30
N VAL A 381 -6.69 3.23 4.83
CA VAL A 381 -6.35 4.62 4.49
C VAL A 381 -6.82 5.52 5.63
N PHE A 382 -5.85 6.18 6.27
CA PHE A 382 -6.09 7.05 7.42
C PHE A 382 -6.60 8.43 6.97
N PRO A 383 -7.43 9.09 7.80
CA PRO A 383 -7.78 10.51 7.63
C PRO A 383 -6.54 11.39 7.50
N SER A 384 -6.46 12.18 6.42
CA SER A 384 -5.35 13.11 6.17
C SER A 384 -5.72 14.14 5.09
N LYS A 385 -4.88 15.15 4.91
CA LYS A 385 -4.97 16.13 3.81
C LYS A 385 -4.09 15.78 2.60
N VAL A 386 -3.59 14.55 2.51
CA VAL A 386 -2.73 14.12 1.39
C VAL A 386 -3.48 14.30 0.06
N PRO A 387 -2.93 15.03 -0.92
CA PRO A 387 -3.58 15.23 -2.21
C PRO A 387 -4.03 13.93 -2.87
N ARG A 388 -5.22 13.95 -3.48
CA ARG A 388 -5.80 12.75 -4.13
C ARG A 388 -4.90 12.18 -5.23
N SER A 389 -4.19 13.04 -5.97
CA SER A 389 -3.20 12.62 -6.96
C SER A 389 -2.13 11.72 -6.34
N ILE A 390 -1.57 12.12 -5.20
CA ILE A 390 -0.60 11.32 -4.44
C ILE A 390 -1.24 10.01 -3.96
N GLN A 391 -2.46 10.04 -3.38
CA GLN A 391 -3.14 8.82 -2.93
C GLN A 391 -3.38 7.79 -4.05
N ILE A 392 -3.63 8.26 -5.27
CA ILE A 392 -3.78 7.39 -6.44
C ILE A 392 -2.43 6.75 -6.79
N LEU A 393 -1.34 7.53 -6.77
CA LEU A 393 0.03 7.03 -7.04
C LEU A 393 0.54 6.09 -5.94
N MET A 394 0.12 6.31 -4.70
CA MET A 394 0.33 5.41 -3.55
C MET A 394 -0.40 4.06 -3.73
N GLY A 395 -1.41 4.00 -4.61
CA GLY A 395 -2.23 2.81 -4.82
C GLY A 395 -3.36 2.65 -3.81
N SER A 396 -3.70 3.70 -3.06
CA SER A 396 -4.76 3.68 -2.03
C SER A 396 -6.17 3.68 -2.63
N TYR A 397 -6.31 4.09 -3.89
CA TYR A 397 -7.56 4.09 -4.65
C TYR A 397 -7.42 3.26 -5.94
N PRO A 398 -8.43 2.45 -6.36
CA PRO A 398 -8.31 1.63 -7.56
C PRO A 398 -8.38 2.47 -8.82
N ILE A 399 -7.27 2.48 -9.57
CA ILE A 399 -7.10 3.22 -10.82
C ILE A 399 -8.25 2.94 -11.82
N ALA A 400 -8.71 1.70 -11.90
CA ALA A 400 -9.80 1.28 -12.79
C ALA A 400 -11.16 1.98 -12.53
N GLN A 401 -11.35 2.59 -11.35
CA GLN A 401 -12.58 3.28 -10.96
C GLN A 401 -12.39 4.80 -10.90
N LEU A 402 -11.29 5.33 -11.45
CA LEU A 402 -11.06 6.77 -11.51
C LEU A 402 -11.96 7.40 -12.58
N ARG A 403 -12.73 8.41 -12.21
CA ARG A 403 -13.57 9.13 -13.18
C ARG A 403 -12.77 10.09 -14.05
N GLU A 404 -11.70 10.64 -13.49
CA GLU A 404 -10.85 11.67 -14.08
C GLU A 404 -9.39 11.35 -13.68
N PRO A 405 -8.58 10.76 -14.57
CA PRO A 405 -7.20 10.37 -14.28
C PRO A 405 -6.17 11.46 -14.63
N TYR A 406 -6.54 12.49 -15.41
CA TYR A 406 -5.62 13.45 -15.99
C TYR A 406 -5.05 14.41 -14.95
N THR A 407 -5.78 14.74 -13.87
CA THR A 407 -5.20 15.49 -12.73
C THR A 407 -3.99 14.76 -12.13
N THR A 408 -4.03 13.43 -12.06
CA THR A 408 -2.90 12.64 -11.54
C THR A 408 -1.77 12.55 -12.57
N ILE A 409 -2.11 12.49 -13.86
CA ILE A 409 -1.11 12.57 -14.94
C ILE A 409 -0.40 13.93 -14.91
N ARG A 410 -1.13 15.04 -14.71
CA ARG A 410 -0.56 16.37 -14.48
C ARG A 410 0.47 16.32 -13.37
N TYR A 411 0.08 15.82 -12.20
CA TYR A 411 0.97 15.75 -11.04
C TYR A 411 2.27 14.96 -11.33
N LEU A 412 2.18 13.88 -12.11
CA LEU A 412 3.35 13.12 -12.58
C LEU A 412 4.19 13.91 -13.59
N ALA A 413 3.56 14.47 -14.61
CA ALA A 413 4.20 15.14 -15.74
C ALA A 413 4.86 16.47 -15.39
N GLU A 414 4.36 17.14 -14.35
CA GLU A 414 5.00 18.34 -13.80
C GLU A 414 6.28 18.00 -13.02
N ARG A 415 6.48 16.74 -12.60
CA ARG A 415 7.65 16.28 -11.83
C ARG A 415 8.59 15.37 -12.61
N LEU A 416 8.12 14.83 -13.73
CA LEU A 416 8.85 13.90 -14.58
C LEU A 416 8.65 14.34 -16.02
N ASP A 417 9.73 14.36 -16.80
CA ASP A 417 9.67 14.52 -18.25
C ASP A 417 9.09 13.24 -18.88
N LEU A 418 7.76 13.09 -18.79
CA LEU A 418 7.04 11.94 -19.33
C LEU A 418 7.18 11.81 -20.85
N PRO A 419 7.12 12.88 -21.67
CA PRO A 419 7.36 12.77 -23.11
C PRO A 419 8.68 12.08 -23.45
N ARG A 420 9.78 12.52 -22.84
CA ARG A 420 11.11 11.91 -23.03
C ARG A 420 11.17 10.50 -22.46
N LEU A 421 10.64 10.28 -21.27
CA LEU A 421 10.64 8.96 -20.61
C LEU A 421 9.87 7.91 -21.42
N LEU A 422 8.73 8.30 -22.00
CA LEU A 422 7.86 7.44 -22.79
C LEU A 422 8.29 7.37 -24.26
N ARG A 423 9.19 8.25 -24.72
CA ARG A 423 9.61 8.43 -26.12
C ARG A 423 8.38 8.60 -27.01
N ILE A 424 7.59 9.63 -26.73
CA ILE A 424 6.40 9.99 -27.49
C ILE A 424 6.60 11.36 -28.13
N ASP A 425 6.13 11.50 -29.36
CA ASP A 425 6.08 12.79 -30.05
C ASP A 425 4.78 13.52 -29.72
N HIS A 426 4.82 14.85 -29.78
CA HIS A 426 3.63 15.65 -29.55
C HIS A 426 2.56 15.31 -30.60
N PRO A 427 1.30 15.04 -30.20
CA PRO A 427 0.25 14.62 -31.15
C PRO A 427 -0.01 15.66 -32.24
N GLU A 428 0.14 16.94 -31.91
CA GLU A 428 -0.09 18.10 -32.80
C GLU A 428 1.21 18.81 -33.24
N ASN A 429 2.40 18.26 -32.93
CA ASN A 429 3.70 18.90 -33.17
C ASN A 429 3.82 20.32 -32.56
N ASP A 430 3.35 20.49 -31.33
CA ASP A 430 3.51 21.71 -30.52
C ASP A 430 4.69 21.52 -29.55
N ASP A 431 5.23 22.63 -29.04
CA ASP A 431 6.29 22.66 -28.04
C ASP A 431 5.72 22.56 -26.61
N THR A 432 4.45 22.91 -26.42
CA THR A 432 3.80 22.88 -25.10
C THR A 432 3.03 21.58 -24.89
N TRP A 433 3.28 20.93 -23.75
CA TRP A 433 2.60 19.68 -23.39
C TRP A 433 1.52 19.94 -22.34
N SER A 434 0.34 19.35 -22.53
CA SER A 434 -0.68 19.17 -21.50
C SER A 434 -0.76 17.70 -21.02
N PRO A 435 -1.36 17.44 -19.85
CA PRO A 435 -1.66 16.06 -19.42
C PRO A 435 -2.44 15.26 -20.47
N ARG A 436 -3.31 15.95 -21.22
CA ARG A 436 -4.10 15.37 -22.30
C ARG A 436 -3.22 14.95 -23.47
N ASP A 437 -2.28 15.80 -23.90
CA ASP A 437 -1.39 15.54 -25.02
C ASP A 437 -0.46 14.36 -24.76
N ILE A 438 0.04 14.24 -23.52
CA ILE A 438 0.84 13.08 -23.09
C ILE A 438 0.03 11.78 -23.24
N CYS A 439 -1.23 11.80 -22.80
CA CYS A 439 -2.08 10.64 -22.90
C CYS A 439 -2.45 10.31 -24.35
N ASP A 440 -2.67 11.32 -25.20
CA ASP A 440 -2.97 11.15 -26.62
C ASP A 440 -1.73 10.64 -27.39
N GLY A 441 -0.54 11.16 -27.12
CA GLY A 441 0.73 10.65 -27.64
C GLY A 441 0.98 9.19 -27.22
N TRP A 442 0.72 8.85 -25.95
CA TRP A 442 0.80 7.46 -25.49
C TRP A 442 -0.25 6.55 -26.14
N ALA A 443 -1.49 7.02 -26.31
CA ALA A 443 -2.54 6.29 -27.00
C ALA A 443 -2.15 6.01 -28.46
N LYS A 444 -1.60 7.00 -29.17
CA LYS A 444 -1.12 6.88 -30.54
C LYS A 444 -0.01 5.84 -30.65
N LYS A 445 0.99 5.92 -29.76
CA LYS A 445 2.11 4.98 -29.70
C LYS A 445 1.68 3.53 -29.42
N ARG A 446 0.68 3.33 -28.57
CA ARG A 446 0.16 2.00 -28.20
C ARG A 446 -1.00 1.52 -29.08
N GLY A 447 -1.42 2.30 -30.08
CA GLY A 447 -2.58 1.96 -30.92
C GLY A 447 -3.91 1.90 -30.16
N TYR A 448 -4.06 2.64 -29.06
CA TYR A 448 -5.30 2.65 -28.28
C TYR A 448 -6.36 3.49 -28.98
N LEU A 449 -7.35 2.82 -29.55
CA LEU A 449 -8.47 3.43 -30.28
C LEU A 449 -9.82 3.05 -29.67
N THR A 450 -10.78 3.96 -29.73
CA THR A 450 -12.16 3.72 -29.30
C THR A 450 -12.90 2.86 -30.33
N ALA A 451 -13.63 1.86 -29.85
CA ALA A 451 -14.29 0.88 -30.72
C ALA A 451 -15.33 1.47 -31.70
N LYS A 452 -15.96 2.60 -31.37
CA LYS A 452 -17.05 3.18 -32.17
C LYS A 452 -16.61 4.24 -33.17
N SER A 453 -15.62 5.06 -32.82
CA SER A 453 -15.25 6.24 -33.59
C SER A 453 -13.81 6.25 -34.05
N ALA A 454 -13.04 5.19 -33.75
CA ALA A 454 -11.62 5.07 -34.06
C ALA A 454 -10.80 6.31 -33.63
N ARG A 455 -11.23 6.99 -32.56
CA ARG A 455 -10.49 8.09 -31.93
C ARG A 455 -9.50 7.54 -30.92
N LEU A 456 -8.45 8.28 -30.61
CA LEU A 456 -7.50 7.90 -29.56
C LEU A 456 -8.23 7.69 -28.22
N ASP A 457 -8.02 6.52 -27.61
CA ASP A 457 -8.56 6.18 -26.29
C ASP A 457 -7.60 6.66 -25.20
N THR A 458 -7.71 7.94 -24.92
CA THR A 458 -6.87 8.67 -23.97
C THR A 458 -7.13 8.26 -22.53
N TYR A 459 -8.34 7.82 -22.21
CA TYR A 459 -8.67 7.37 -20.87
C TYR A 459 -8.01 6.01 -20.59
N ARG A 460 -7.99 5.10 -21.57
CA ARG A 460 -7.21 3.85 -21.52
C ARG A 460 -5.72 4.15 -21.42
N ALA A 461 -5.21 5.12 -22.17
CA ALA A 461 -3.82 5.56 -22.08
C ALA A 461 -3.47 6.09 -20.67
N ALA A 462 -4.27 6.99 -20.11
CA ALA A 462 -4.07 7.52 -18.77
C ALA A 462 -4.10 6.40 -17.70
N ASN A 463 -5.04 5.46 -17.79
CA ASN A 463 -5.08 4.29 -16.91
C ASN A 463 -3.81 3.43 -17.01
N SER A 464 -3.29 3.22 -18.23
CA SER A 464 -2.05 2.49 -18.49
C SER A 464 -0.85 3.19 -17.85
N LEU A 465 -0.71 4.50 -18.06
CA LEU A 465 0.35 5.33 -17.45
C LEU A 465 0.32 5.26 -15.91
N LEU A 466 -0.84 5.42 -15.28
CA LEU A 466 -0.98 5.35 -13.83
C LEU A 466 -0.65 3.96 -13.27
N ARG A 467 -0.97 2.89 -14.00
CA ARG A 467 -0.57 1.52 -13.61
C ARG A 467 0.93 1.32 -13.71
N MET A 468 1.57 1.83 -14.76
CA MET A 468 3.03 1.82 -14.88
C MET A 468 3.70 2.62 -13.75
N ALA A 469 3.09 3.71 -13.30
CA ALA A 469 3.58 4.47 -12.14
C ALA A 469 3.44 3.68 -10.82
N LEU A 470 2.29 3.03 -10.61
CA LEU A 470 2.06 2.19 -9.43
C LEU A 470 3.04 1.02 -9.37
N ASP A 471 3.31 0.38 -10.52
CA ASP A 471 4.26 -0.73 -10.67
C ASP A 471 5.74 -0.31 -10.54
N GLY A 472 6.03 1.00 -10.53
CA GLY A 472 7.39 1.54 -10.46
C GLY A 472 8.16 1.50 -11.78
N LYS A 473 7.48 1.25 -12.91
CA LYS A 473 8.03 1.43 -14.27
C LYS A 473 8.24 2.92 -14.57
N ILE A 474 7.28 3.76 -14.16
CA ILE A 474 7.43 5.21 -14.08
C ILE A 474 7.61 5.54 -12.60
N CYS A 475 8.83 5.84 -12.19
CA CYS A 475 9.13 5.98 -10.78
C CYS A 475 9.13 7.46 -10.36
N LEU A 476 8.13 7.86 -9.58
CA LEU A 476 8.14 9.11 -8.82
C LEU A 476 8.45 8.79 -7.36
N TRP A 477 9.36 9.55 -6.76
CA TRP A 477 9.60 9.56 -5.33
C TRP A 477 9.70 10.99 -4.82
N LEU A 478 9.29 11.19 -3.57
CA LEU A 478 9.28 12.49 -2.91
C LEU A 478 10.39 12.52 -1.86
N ARG A 479 10.84 13.72 -1.52
CA ARG A 479 11.99 13.94 -0.63
C ARG A 479 11.52 14.42 0.74
N PRO A 480 12.23 14.10 1.83
CA PRO A 480 11.96 14.71 3.12
C PRO A 480 12.31 16.21 3.10
N PRO A 481 11.83 17.00 4.07
CA PRO A 481 12.17 18.42 4.18
C PRO A 481 13.68 18.65 4.29
N ASN A 482 14.17 19.72 3.66
CA ASN A 482 15.57 20.15 3.64
C ASN A 482 16.55 19.17 2.97
N PHE A 483 16.04 18.18 2.23
CA PHE A 483 16.88 17.17 1.60
C PHE A 483 17.87 17.77 0.57
N THR A 484 17.43 18.75 -0.21
CA THR A 484 18.23 19.37 -1.28
C THR A 484 19.43 20.10 -0.70
N GLU A 485 19.25 20.77 0.45
CA GLU A 485 20.30 21.51 1.16
C GLU A 485 21.29 20.55 1.85
N GLU A 486 20.80 19.43 2.37
CA GLU A 486 21.61 18.40 3.04
C GLU A 486 22.05 17.24 2.12
N ARG A 487 21.92 17.37 0.80
CA ARG A 487 22.12 16.27 -0.14
C ARG A 487 23.49 15.59 0.01
N GLU A 488 24.55 16.38 0.13
CA GLU A 488 25.92 15.86 0.30
C GLU A 488 26.10 15.02 1.57
N LYS A 489 25.41 15.39 2.65
CA LYS A 489 25.46 14.65 3.92
C LYS A 489 24.89 13.25 3.73
N TYR A 490 23.77 13.13 3.01
CA TYR A 490 23.17 11.84 2.73
C TYR A 490 24.03 11.03 1.76
N GLU A 491 24.53 11.63 0.67
CA GLU A 491 25.36 10.96 -0.35
C GLU A 491 26.69 10.40 0.19
N LYS A 492 27.23 10.99 1.25
CA LYS A 492 28.47 10.54 1.90
C LYS A 492 28.24 9.63 3.11
N CYS A 493 27.00 9.37 3.50
CA CYS A 493 26.69 8.58 4.70
C CYS A 493 27.04 7.10 4.49
N ASP A 494 27.70 6.49 5.48
CA ASP A 494 28.07 5.06 5.44
C ASP A 494 26.86 4.13 5.29
N GLU A 495 25.68 4.57 5.72
CA GLU A 495 24.44 3.83 5.60
C GLU A 495 24.03 3.59 4.14
N ILE A 496 24.49 4.42 3.19
CA ILE A 496 24.25 4.21 1.76
C ILE A 496 24.77 2.86 1.30
N LYS A 497 25.93 2.41 1.80
CA LYS A 497 26.52 1.12 1.40
C LYS A 497 25.57 -0.02 1.73
N TYR A 498 24.95 0.04 2.90
CA TYR A 498 23.97 -0.93 3.33
C TYR A 498 22.68 -0.84 2.50
N VAL A 499 22.14 0.37 2.29
CA VAL A 499 20.92 0.56 1.48
C VAL A 499 21.12 0.07 0.05
N LYS A 500 22.25 0.43 -0.60
CA LYS A 500 22.62 -0.04 -1.95
C LYS A 500 22.71 -1.57 -2.01
N TRP A 501 23.28 -2.20 -0.98
CA TRP A 501 23.35 -3.65 -0.90
C TRP A 501 21.95 -4.29 -0.80
N VAL A 502 21.06 -3.73 0.04
CA VAL A 502 19.67 -4.20 0.13
C VAL A 502 18.90 -3.96 -1.18
N GLN A 503 19.24 -2.91 -1.95
CA GLN A 503 18.66 -2.65 -3.28
C GLN A 503 19.13 -3.64 -4.36
N ALA A 504 20.19 -4.41 -4.09
CA ALA A 504 20.87 -5.29 -5.04
C ALA A 504 21.34 -4.56 -6.31
N LEU A 505 21.80 -3.31 -6.19
CA LEU A 505 22.44 -2.58 -7.28
C LEU A 505 23.81 -3.19 -7.57
N THR A 506 24.12 -3.46 -8.84
CA THR A 506 25.44 -3.94 -9.28
C THR A 506 26.34 -2.75 -9.66
N GLU A 507 27.67 -2.89 -9.58
CA GLU A 507 28.63 -1.84 -10.00
C GLU A 507 28.40 -1.36 -11.45
N SER A 508 27.80 -2.19 -12.32
CA SER A 508 27.41 -1.81 -13.68
C SER A 508 26.21 -0.85 -13.77
N ASP A 509 25.37 -0.76 -12.73
CA ASP A 509 24.26 0.20 -12.67
C ASP A 509 24.77 1.63 -12.35
N GLU A 510 26.01 1.77 -11.86
CA GLU A 510 26.65 3.06 -11.59
C GLU A 510 27.13 3.76 -12.87
N ALA A 511 27.40 3.02 -13.96
CA ALA A 511 27.91 3.57 -15.23
C ALA A 511 26.86 4.33 -16.06
N LEU A 512 25.62 4.47 -15.58
CA LEU A 512 24.52 5.19 -16.23
C LEU A 512 24.16 6.52 -15.55
N THR A 513 25.07 7.06 -14.72
CA THR A 513 25.14 8.50 -14.43
C THR A 513 25.68 9.21 -15.68
N PRO A 514 25.17 10.41 -16.05
CA PRO A 514 25.48 11.00 -17.35
C PRO A 514 26.96 11.36 -17.43
N SER A 515 27.74 10.56 -18.16
CA SER A 515 28.94 11.04 -18.80
C SER A 515 28.59 11.32 -20.26
N ASP A 516 28.67 12.59 -20.60
CA ASP A 516 28.49 13.14 -21.93
C ASP A 516 29.43 12.43 -22.92
N SER A 517 28.88 11.54 -23.73
CA SER A 517 29.50 11.12 -25.00
C SER A 517 28.47 10.45 -25.88
N GLY A 518 28.06 11.17 -26.92
CA GLY A 518 27.21 10.66 -27.98
C GLY A 518 27.84 9.44 -28.63
N ASN A 519 27.06 8.36 -28.76
CA ASN A 519 27.30 7.43 -29.84
C ASN A 519 25.99 6.76 -30.27
N GLU A 520 25.60 7.11 -31.49
CA GLU A 520 24.53 6.51 -32.26
C GLU A 520 24.80 5.01 -32.44
N ARG A 521 23.83 4.15 -32.14
CA ARG A 521 23.82 2.78 -32.64
C ARG A 521 22.45 2.43 -33.19
N SER A 522 22.49 2.05 -34.46
CA SER A 522 21.43 1.68 -35.38
C SER A 522 20.59 0.49 -34.93
N ASP A 523 19.27 0.62 -35.04
CA ASP A 523 18.30 -0.47 -34.93
C ASP A 523 18.33 -1.37 -36.18
N SER A 524 18.28 -2.68 -35.97
CA SER A 524 17.94 -3.66 -37.00
C SER A 524 16.84 -4.56 -36.47
N ASP A 525 15.69 -4.50 -37.14
CA ASP A 525 14.48 -5.28 -36.91
C ASP A 525 14.69 -6.78 -37.13
N GLU A 526 14.19 -7.62 -36.21
CA GLU A 526 13.72 -8.96 -36.55
C GLU A 526 12.44 -9.30 -35.76
N SER A 527 11.39 -9.57 -36.53
CA SER A 527 10.07 -10.03 -36.09
C SER A 527 10.06 -11.54 -35.84
N SER A 528 9.53 -11.99 -34.70
CA SER A 528 8.97 -13.35 -34.59
C SER A 528 7.72 -13.35 -33.71
N SER A 529 6.63 -13.80 -34.32
CA SER A 529 5.32 -14.03 -33.75
C SER A 529 5.31 -15.18 -32.74
N ASP A 530 4.79 -14.94 -31.53
CA ASP A 530 4.06 -15.94 -30.77
C ASP A 530 3.08 -15.25 -29.82
N GLU A 531 1.80 -15.63 -29.93
CA GLU A 531 0.69 -15.12 -29.14
C GLU A 531 0.74 -15.71 -27.72
N THR A 532 1.13 -14.90 -26.73
CA THR A 532 0.58 -14.84 -25.35
C THR A 532 1.42 -13.86 -24.52
N ASP A 533 0.75 -13.03 -23.70
CA ASP A 533 1.26 -11.90 -22.90
C ASP A 533 1.49 -10.58 -23.67
N GLU A 534 0.41 -9.80 -23.84
CA GLU A 534 0.46 -8.37 -24.17
C GLU A 534 1.07 -7.56 -23.00
N ASP A 535 2.39 -7.58 -22.86
CA ASP A 535 3.13 -6.62 -22.05
C ASP A 535 4.50 -6.33 -22.72
N GLU A 536 4.44 -5.91 -23.98
CA GLU A 536 5.63 -5.52 -24.77
C GLU A 536 6.44 -4.42 -24.05
N HIS A 537 7.70 -4.78 -23.78
CA HIS A 537 8.70 -4.03 -23.02
C HIS A 537 9.08 -2.73 -23.72
N THR A 538 8.47 -1.61 -23.33
CA THR A 538 9.10 -0.30 -23.56
C THR A 538 10.33 -0.22 -22.67
N LYS A 539 11.54 -0.18 -23.26
CA LYS A 539 12.78 0.14 -22.54
C LYS A 539 12.70 1.59 -22.05
N ILE A 540 12.11 1.80 -20.89
CA ILE A 540 12.09 3.08 -20.19
C ILE A 540 13.54 3.39 -19.79
N ALA A 541 13.98 4.63 -20.04
CA ALA A 541 15.32 5.10 -19.69
C ALA A 541 15.62 4.92 -18.19
N ASN A 542 16.91 4.94 -17.81
CA ASN A 542 17.42 4.66 -16.46
C ASN A 542 16.47 5.19 -15.36
N LYS A 543 16.06 4.28 -14.46
CA LYS A 543 15.01 4.48 -13.46
C LYS A 543 15.25 5.67 -12.53
N PHE A 544 16.51 6.03 -12.32
CA PHE A 544 16.90 7.19 -11.52
C PHE A 544 17.17 8.45 -12.36
N ALA A 545 17.37 8.31 -13.67
CA ALA A 545 17.71 9.43 -14.55
C ALA A 545 16.56 10.41 -14.80
N ALA A 546 15.31 9.96 -14.66
CA ALA A 546 14.13 10.81 -14.87
C ALA A 546 14.03 11.98 -13.87
N LEU A 547 14.71 11.88 -12.73
CA LEU A 547 14.75 12.89 -11.67
C LEU A 547 16.17 13.37 -11.35
N ALA A 548 17.19 12.92 -12.09
CA ALA A 548 18.60 13.24 -11.84
C ALA A 548 19.23 14.18 -12.89
N ASN A 549 18.44 14.67 -13.85
CA ASN A 549 18.88 15.67 -14.83
C ASN A 549 18.48 17.06 -14.34
N ASP A 550 19.32 17.67 -13.52
CA ASP A 550 20.13 18.85 -13.85
C ASP A 550 21.23 19.05 -12.80
#